data_AF-A0A842TDP0-F1
#
_entry.id   AF-A0A842TDP0-F1
#
_cell.length_a   1.000
_cell.length_b   1.000
_cell.length_c   1.000
_cell.angle_alpha   90.00
_cell.angle_beta   90.00
_cell.angle_gamma   90.00
#
_symmetry.space_group_name_H-M   'P 1'
#
loop_
_entity.id
_entity.type
_entity.pdbx_description
1 polymer ?
#
loop_
_entity_poly.entity_id
_entity_poly.type
_entity_poly.pdbx_seq_one_letter_code
_entity_poly.pdbx_strand_id
1 'polypeptide(L)'
;MVNMFHSFINVLVCPYFFRLVTTVIGVILLVFTLFRFLISILTSPSDPTAILDMFLSIYPILIITMAIIGSVGIASGIIQYYLLDHGIEYIGKKTNTNMNNHRKAKRFYIFSPIVSGLSIIYFIFSYLNIFFSLSYPFNITFNIINISVDIIYISFTILGLIGVVYYGIFVYKIGKNTFQNVLVAGGILLIIYPFIGAILIYIGLKRLSKM
;
A
#
# COMPACT_ATOMS: atom_id res chain seq x y z
N MET A 1 10.47 29.07 3.07
CA MET A 1 9.86 27.92 3.79
C MET A 1 8.46 27.56 3.27
N VAL A 2 7.57 28.54 3.03
CA VAL A 2 6.19 28.29 2.55
C VAL A 2 6.13 27.58 1.17
N ASN A 3 7.04 27.89 0.24
CA ASN A 3 7.07 27.28 -1.10
C ASN A 3 7.50 25.79 -1.10
N MET A 4 8.40 25.37 -0.21
CA MET A 4 8.72 23.94 -0.06
C MET A 4 7.53 23.17 0.48
N PHE A 5 6.76 23.77 1.40
CA PHE A 5 5.59 23.14 2.02
C PHE A 5 4.40 23.01 1.06
N HIS A 6 4.20 23.97 0.13
CA HIS A 6 3.20 23.88 -0.94
C HIS A 6 3.57 22.84 -2.01
N SER A 7 4.84 22.78 -2.43
CA SER A 7 5.32 21.71 -3.31
C SER A 7 5.10 20.32 -2.67
N PHE A 8 5.33 20.22 -1.35
CA PHE A 8 5.08 19.00 -0.57
C PHE A 8 3.60 18.60 -0.48
N ILE A 9 2.65 19.56 -0.50
CA ILE A 9 1.20 19.29 -0.56
C ILE A 9 0.86 18.54 -1.84
N ASN A 10 1.38 18.99 -2.97
CA ASN A 10 1.17 18.31 -4.24
C ASN A 10 1.85 16.95 -4.26
N VAL A 11 3.04 16.81 -3.68
CA VAL A 11 3.76 15.52 -3.61
C VAL A 11 3.09 14.51 -2.69
N LEU A 12 2.36 14.93 -1.65
CA LEU A 12 1.70 14.01 -0.71
C LEU A 12 0.25 13.69 -1.11
N VAL A 13 -0.54 14.70 -1.48
CA VAL A 13 -1.94 14.51 -1.90
C VAL A 13 -2.00 13.78 -3.24
N CYS A 14 -1.07 14.05 -4.16
CA CYS A 14 -1.06 13.41 -5.48
C CYS A 14 -1.01 11.88 -5.40
N PRO A 15 -0.05 11.21 -4.73
CA PRO A 15 -0.04 9.75 -4.66
C PRO A 15 -1.26 9.19 -3.93
N TYR A 16 -1.80 9.84 -2.91
CA TYR A 16 -3.00 9.34 -2.21
C TYR A 16 -4.30 9.52 -3.03
N PHE A 17 -4.47 10.66 -3.68
CA PHE A 17 -5.56 10.92 -4.61
C PHE A 17 -5.44 10.00 -5.84
N PHE A 18 -4.24 9.85 -6.40
CA PHE A 18 -3.96 8.94 -7.49
C PHE A 18 -4.22 7.49 -7.07
N ARG A 19 -3.91 7.07 -5.84
CA ARG A 19 -4.28 5.75 -5.31
C ARG A 19 -5.78 5.54 -5.27
N LEU A 20 -6.53 6.53 -4.79
CA LEU A 20 -7.98 6.47 -4.72
C LEU A 20 -8.58 6.38 -6.13
N VAL A 21 -8.18 7.28 -7.03
CA VAL A 21 -8.64 7.33 -8.42
C VAL A 21 -8.30 6.04 -9.15
N THR A 22 -7.08 5.52 -8.98
CA THR A 22 -6.66 4.26 -9.63
C THR A 22 -7.34 3.03 -9.04
N THR A 23 -7.65 3.03 -7.73
CA THR A 23 -8.47 1.98 -7.12
C THR A 23 -9.89 2.02 -7.67
N VAL A 24 -10.49 3.21 -7.80
CA VAL A 24 -11.84 3.38 -8.37
C VAL A 24 -11.86 2.97 -9.84
N ILE A 25 -10.89 3.40 -10.64
CA ILE A 25 -10.74 2.98 -12.05
C ILE A 25 -10.56 1.47 -12.14
N GLY A 26 -9.72 0.88 -11.28
CA GLY A 26 -9.51 -0.56 -11.21
C GLY A 26 -10.79 -1.33 -10.89
N VAL A 27 -11.60 -0.85 -9.94
CA VAL A 27 -12.91 -1.42 -9.60
C VAL A 27 -13.88 -1.29 -10.76
N ILE A 28 -13.94 -0.13 -11.43
CA ILE A 28 -14.80 0.08 -12.61
C ILE A 28 -14.42 -0.89 -13.73
N LEU A 29 -13.12 -1.01 -14.03
CA LEU A 29 -12.62 -1.94 -15.05
C LEU A 29 -12.93 -3.39 -14.68
N LEU A 30 -12.77 -3.77 -13.41
CA LEU A 30 -13.16 -5.11 -12.93
C LEU A 30 -14.65 -5.37 -13.14
N VAL A 31 -15.52 -4.42 -12.77
CA VAL A 31 -16.98 -4.54 -12.93
C VAL A 31 -17.36 -4.66 -14.41
N PHE A 32 -16.81 -3.81 -15.29
CA PHE A 32 -17.05 -3.92 -16.74
C PHE A 32 -16.60 -5.27 -17.30
N THR A 33 -15.49 -5.78 -16.81
CA THR A 33 -14.93 -7.06 -17.24
C THR A 33 -15.80 -8.24 -16.78
N LEU A 34 -16.28 -8.21 -15.53
CA LEU A 34 -17.26 -9.19 -15.01
C LEU A 34 -18.60 -9.11 -15.75
N PHE A 35 -19.03 -7.92 -16.16
CA PHE A 35 -20.27 -7.76 -16.94
C PHE A 35 -20.13 -8.36 -18.35
N ARG A 36 -18.98 -8.11 -19.01
CA ARG A 36 -18.63 -8.77 -20.29
C ARG A 36 -18.58 -10.29 -20.16
N PHE A 37 -18.05 -10.81 -19.06
CA PHE A 37 -18.05 -12.24 -18.78
C PHE A 37 -19.46 -12.82 -18.68
N LEU A 38 -20.34 -12.16 -17.92
CA LEU A 38 -21.71 -12.59 -17.77
C LEU A 38 -22.41 -12.67 -19.13
N ILE A 39 -22.22 -11.65 -19.98
CA ILE A 39 -22.75 -11.63 -21.35
C ILE A 39 -22.19 -12.79 -22.17
N SER A 40 -20.87 -13.03 -22.13
CA SER A 40 -20.19 -14.11 -22.87
C SER A 40 -20.72 -15.49 -22.51
N ILE A 41 -20.87 -15.79 -21.21
CA ILE A 41 -21.48 -17.05 -20.73
C ILE A 41 -22.91 -17.19 -21.24
N LEU A 42 -23.70 -16.11 -21.19
CA LEU A 42 -25.10 -16.14 -21.58
C LEU A 42 -25.27 -16.32 -23.10
N THR A 43 -24.33 -15.83 -23.91
CA THR A 43 -24.40 -15.93 -25.38
C THR A 43 -23.79 -17.21 -25.94
N SER A 44 -22.73 -17.74 -25.32
CA SER A 44 -22.00 -18.94 -25.80
C SER A 44 -21.50 -19.81 -24.65
N PRO A 45 -22.41 -20.44 -23.86
CA PRO A 45 -22.07 -21.16 -22.63
C PRO A 45 -21.18 -22.40 -22.82
N SER A 46 -21.08 -22.91 -24.04
CA SER A 46 -20.36 -24.15 -24.38
C SER A 46 -19.06 -23.93 -25.17
N ASP A 47 -18.65 -22.67 -25.42
CA ASP A 47 -17.46 -22.38 -26.21
C ASP A 47 -16.23 -22.15 -25.30
N PRO A 48 -15.29 -23.11 -25.20
CA PRO A 48 -14.09 -22.96 -24.38
C PRO A 48 -13.15 -21.86 -24.90
N THR A 49 -13.26 -21.45 -26.17
CA THR A 49 -12.45 -20.36 -26.73
C THR A 49 -12.91 -19.00 -26.21
N ALA A 50 -14.21 -18.83 -25.95
CA ALA A 50 -14.77 -17.62 -25.33
C ALA A 50 -14.29 -17.43 -23.88
N ILE A 51 -14.05 -18.53 -23.15
CA ILE A 51 -13.45 -18.50 -21.81
C ILE A 51 -11.96 -18.12 -21.90
N LEU A 52 -11.22 -18.65 -22.87
CA LEU A 52 -9.80 -18.34 -23.04
C LEU A 52 -9.56 -16.87 -23.47
N ASP A 53 -10.31 -16.38 -24.45
CA ASP A 53 -10.24 -14.97 -24.91
C ASP A 53 -10.59 -13.99 -23.79
N MET A 54 -11.54 -14.38 -22.94
CA MET A 54 -11.85 -13.63 -21.74
C MET A 54 -10.65 -13.59 -20.80
N PHE A 55 -10.06 -14.74 -20.42
CA PHE A 55 -8.87 -14.78 -19.57
C PHE A 55 -7.80 -13.82 -20.14
N LEU A 56 -7.48 -13.92 -21.43
CA LEU A 56 -6.51 -13.06 -22.11
C LEU A 56 -6.85 -11.55 -22.05
N SER A 57 -8.11 -11.18 -21.89
CA SER A 57 -8.55 -9.77 -21.76
C SER A 57 -8.57 -9.22 -20.33
N ILE A 58 -8.89 -10.04 -19.31
CA ILE A 58 -8.97 -9.61 -17.90
C ILE A 58 -7.58 -9.38 -17.31
N TYR A 59 -6.65 -10.30 -17.59
CA TYR A 59 -5.37 -10.31 -16.90
C TYR A 59 -4.46 -9.12 -17.20
N PRO A 60 -4.33 -8.61 -18.45
CA PRO A 60 -3.53 -7.42 -18.71
C PRO A 60 -4.04 -6.20 -17.93
N ILE A 61 -5.36 -6.04 -17.84
CA ILE A 61 -6.01 -4.96 -17.10
C ILE A 61 -5.72 -5.09 -15.59
N LEU A 62 -5.83 -6.30 -15.06
CA LEU A 62 -5.49 -6.61 -13.67
C LEU A 62 -4.01 -6.34 -13.37
N ILE A 63 -3.09 -6.76 -14.24
CA ILE A 63 -1.65 -6.54 -14.07
C ILE A 63 -1.33 -5.05 -14.08
N ILE A 64 -1.87 -4.28 -15.02
CA ILE A 64 -1.68 -2.82 -15.09
C ILE A 64 -2.25 -2.15 -13.84
N THR A 65 -3.46 -2.53 -13.42
CA THR A 65 -4.10 -1.98 -12.22
C THR A 65 -3.25 -2.25 -10.97
N MET A 66 -2.76 -3.48 -10.80
CA MET A 66 -1.90 -3.85 -9.67
C MET A 66 -0.53 -3.18 -9.72
N ALA A 67 0.05 -3.02 -10.92
CA ALA A 67 1.31 -2.29 -11.10
C ALA A 67 1.15 -0.81 -10.69
N ILE A 68 0.03 -0.18 -11.06
CA ILE A 68 -0.29 1.20 -10.65
C ILE A 68 -0.50 1.27 -9.13
N ILE A 69 -1.37 0.42 -8.56
CA ILE A 69 -1.63 0.40 -7.12
C ILE A 69 -0.34 0.15 -6.33
N GLY A 70 0.49 -0.78 -6.78
CA GLY A 70 1.79 -1.10 -6.18
C GLY A 70 2.77 0.06 -6.27
N SER A 71 2.91 0.69 -7.45
CA SER A 71 3.78 1.87 -7.64
C SER A 71 3.38 3.03 -6.75
N VAL A 72 2.07 3.28 -6.62
CA VAL A 72 1.54 4.29 -5.72
C VAL A 72 1.73 3.89 -4.25
N GLY A 73 1.60 2.61 -3.92
CA GLY A 73 1.93 2.04 -2.61
C GLY A 73 3.39 2.32 -2.24
N ILE A 74 4.33 2.02 -3.13
CA ILE A 74 5.76 2.31 -2.97
C ILE A 74 5.98 3.80 -2.71
N ALA A 75 5.46 4.67 -3.59
CA ALA A 75 5.61 6.12 -3.45
C ALA A 75 5.06 6.62 -2.10
N SER A 76 3.86 6.18 -1.71
CA SER A 76 3.25 6.54 -0.43
C SER A 76 4.06 6.05 0.77
N GLY A 77 4.62 4.83 0.70
CA GLY A 77 5.47 4.26 1.73
C GLY A 77 6.78 5.04 1.89
N ILE A 78 7.43 5.41 0.78
CA ILE A 78 8.65 6.24 0.77
C ILE A 78 8.37 7.61 1.40
N ILE A 79 7.27 8.26 1.01
CA ILE A 79 6.87 9.56 1.56
C ILE A 79 6.63 9.48 3.07
N GLN A 80 5.92 8.44 3.53
CA GLN A 80 5.69 8.25 4.97
C GLN A 80 6.97 7.92 5.73
N TYR A 81 7.87 7.14 5.12
CA TYR A 81 9.18 6.86 5.71
C TYR A 81 10.00 8.15 5.85
N TYR A 82 10.01 9.00 4.82
CA TYR A 82 10.67 10.31 4.86
C TYR A 82 10.06 11.21 5.94
N LEU A 83 8.73 11.24 6.06
CA LEU A 83 8.03 11.96 7.12
C LEU A 83 8.39 11.45 8.51
N LEU A 84 8.45 10.13 8.68
CA LEU A 84 8.86 9.50 9.93
C LEU A 84 10.27 9.96 10.31
N ASP A 85 11.21 9.90 9.37
CA ASP A 85 12.63 10.15 9.58
C ASP A 85 12.93 11.63 9.82
N HIS A 86 12.37 12.54 9.03
CA HIS A 86 12.76 13.96 9.09
C HIS A 86 11.73 14.82 9.84
N GLY A 87 10.43 14.62 9.59
CA GLY A 87 9.38 15.47 10.15
C GLY A 87 9.00 15.07 11.57
N ILE A 88 8.63 13.80 11.74
CA ILE A 88 8.14 13.24 12.99
C ILE A 88 9.25 13.10 14.02
N GLU A 89 10.49 12.77 13.62
CA GLU A 89 11.65 12.77 14.52
C GLU A 89 11.88 14.16 15.12
N TYR A 90 11.90 15.21 14.28
CA TYR A 90 12.09 16.59 14.72
C TYR A 90 11.03 17.01 15.75
N ILE A 91 9.75 16.74 15.46
CA ILE A 91 8.65 17.08 16.37
C ILE A 91 8.71 16.24 17.64
N GLY A 92 9.04 14.95 17.53
CA GLY A 92 9.24 14.09 18.67
C GLY A 92 10.29 14.64 19.64
N LYS A 93 11.41 15.18 19.10
CA LYS A 93 12.50 15.75 19.89
C LYS A 93 12.05 17.04 20.57
N LYS A 94 11.38 17.91 19.82
CA LYS A 94 10.82 19.18 20.34
C LYS A 94 9.79 18.96 21.46
N THR A 95 9.08 17.84 21.43
CA THR A 95 8.00 17.50 22.39
C THR A 95 8.45 16.57 23.52
N ASN A 96 9.76 16.34 23.68
CA ASN A 96 10.34 15.41 24.66
C ASN A 96 9.67 14.02 24.65
N THR A 97 9.26 13.56 23.48
CA THR A 97 8.64 12.23 23.33
C THR A 97 9.73 11.15 23.34
N ASN A 98 9.51 10.04 24.04
CA ASN A 98 10.47 8.94 24.09
C ASN A 98 10.75 8.35 22.68
N MET A 99 12.02 8.42 22.25
CA MET A 99 12.50 8.03 20.92
C MET A 99 12.58 6.53 20.67
N ASN A 100 12.38 5.67 21.68
CA ASN A 100 12.49 4.22 21.50
C ASN A 100 11.50 3.71 20.43
N ASN A 101 10.26 4.20 20.46
CA ASN A 101 9.25 3.82 19.47
C ASN A 101 9.57 4.36 18.07
N HIS A 102 10.15 5.56 17.98
CA HIS A 102 10.61 6.10 16.70
C HIS A 102 11.73 5.25 16.08
N ARG A 103 12.75 4.86 16.86
CA ARG A 103 13.85 4.00 16.36
C ARG A 103 13.33 2.66 15.84
N LYS A 104 12.40 2.05 16.58
CA LYS A 104 11.73 0.81 16.16
C LYS A 104 10.89 1.03 14.90
N ALA A 105 10.10 2.10 14.85
CA ALA A 105 9.33 2.47 13.67
C ALA A 105 10.25 2.64 12.44
N LYS A 106 11.34 3.40 12.55
CA LYS A 106 12.30 3.62 11.47
C LYS A 106 12.92 2.30 10.98
N ARG A 107 13.30 1.40 11.89
CA ARG A 107 13.87 0.09 11.55
C ARG A 107 12.91 -0.79 10.74
N PHE A 108 11.62 -0.78 11.07
CA PHE A 108 10.65 -1.74 10.52
C PHE A 108 9.74 -1.15 9.44
N TYR A 109 9.48 0.16 9.46
CA TYR A 109 8.58 0.81 8.50
C TYR A 109 9.15 0.86 7.07
N ILE A 110 10.48 0.76 6.91
CA ILE A 110 11.14 0.60 5.60
C ILE A 110 10.61 -0.60 4.82
N PHE A 111 10.09 -1.63 5.52
CA PHE A 111 9.52 -2.80 4.87
C PHE A 111 8.14 -2.51 4.24
N SER A 112 7.44 -1.42 4.60
CA SER A 112 6.16 -1.05 3.98
C SER A 112 6.25 -0.76 2.47
N PRO A 113 7.15 0.10 1.97
CA PRO A 113 7.33 0.27 0.53
C PRO A 113 7.88 -1.00 -0.14
N ILE A 114 8.70 -1.80 0.56
CA ILE A 114 9.20 -3.09 0.03
C ILE A 114 8.05 -4.08 -0.19
N VAL A 115 7.15 -4.23 0.78
CA VAL A 115 5.95 -5.09 0.67
C VAL A 115 5.06 -4.63 -0.48
N SER A 116 4.91 -3.32 -0.67
CA SER A 116 4.13 -2.76 -1.79
C SER A 116 4.75 -3.09 -3.16
N GLY A 117 6.09 -3.14 -3.26
CA GLY A 117 6.76 -3.62 -4.47
C GLY A 117 6.67 -5.13 -4.65
N LEU A 118 6.87 -5.89 -3.56
CA LEU A 118 6.74 -7.34 -3.57
C LEU A 118 5.32 -7.79 -3.93
N SER A 119 4.26 -7.04 -3.61
CA SER A 119 2.90 -7.38 -4.04
C SER A 119 2.72 -7.38 -5.55
N ILE A 120 3.49 -6.55 -6.29
CA ILE A 120 3.47 -6.57 -7.77
C ILE A 120 4.10 -7.87 -8.27
N ILE A 121 5.27 -8.23 -7.73
CA ILE A 121 5.99 -9.47 -8.08
C ILE A 121 5.13 -10.67 -7.72
N TYR A 122 4.55 -10.69 -6.52
CA TYR A 122 3.65 -11.72 -6.05
C TYR A 122 2.44 -11.93 -6.99
N PHE A 123 1.86 -10.83 -7.47
CA PHE A 123 0.74 -10.88 -8.41
C PHE A 123 1.15 -11.47 -9.76
N ILE A 124 2.33 -11.09 -10.28
CA ILE A 124 2.88 -11.65 -11.53
C ILE A 124 3.17 -13.14 -11.37
N PHE A 125 3.75 -13.57 -10.26
CA PHE A 125 4.01 -14.99 -9.99
C PHE A 125 2.72 -15.80 -9.82
N SER A 126 1.71 -15.23 -9.14
CA SER A 126 0.38 -15.83 -9.02
C SER A 126 -0.29 -16.00 -10.40
N TYR A 127 -0.12 -15.00 -11.28
CA TYR A 127 -0.55 -15.09 -12.67
C TYR A 127 0.14 -16.23 -13.41
N LEU A 128 1.48 -16.26 -13.40
CA LEU A 128 2.25 -17.32 -14.03
C LEU A 128 1.89 -18.72 -13.49
N ASN A 129 1.54 -18.84 -12.20
CA ASN A 129 1.10 -20.11 -11.61
C ASN A 129 -0.13 -20.68 -12.32
N ILE A 130 -1.11 -19.83 -12.64
CA ILE A 130 -2.31 -20.26 -13.34
C ILE A 130 -1.95 -20.82 -14.73
N PHE A 131 -1.01 -20.20 -15.44
CA PHE A 131 -0.55 -20.68 -16.75
C PHE A 131 0.27 -21.98 -16.66
N PHE A 132 1.17 -22.09 -15.69
CA PHE A 132 2.03 -23.27 -15.54
C PHE A 132 1.33 -24.46 -14.86
N SER A 133 0.32 -24.23 -14.02
CA SER A 133 -0.48 -25.28 -13.39
C SER A 133 -1.25 -26.14 -14.40
N LEU A 134 -1.49 -25.62 -15.61
CA LEU A 134 -2.11 -26.32 -16.74
C LEU A 134 -1.12 -27.20 -17.54
N SER A 135 0.19 -27.17 -17.23
CA SER A 135 1.22 -27.93 -17.96
C SER A 135 2.04 -28.85 -17.03
N TYR A 136 1.82 -30.16 -17.16
CA TYR A 136 2.50 -31.23 -16.41
C TYR A 136 3.82 -31.59 -17.10
N PRO A 137 4.89 -30.80 -16.89
CA PRO A 137 5.82 -31.09 -15.79
C PRO A 137 6.29 -29.87 -14.99
N PHE A 138 5.82 -28.66 -15.32
CA PHE A 138 6.25 -27.41 -14.68
C PHE A 138 5.57 -27.17 -13.32
N ASN A 139 4.44 -27.84 -13.07
CA ASN A 139 3.60 -27.64 -11.89
C ASN A 139 4.33 -27.84 -10.54
N ILE A 140 5.19 -28.87 -10.40
CA ILE A 140 5.88 -29.16 -9.13
C ILE A 140 6.94 -28.09 -8.79
N THR A 141 7.82 -27.77 -9.74
CA THR A 141 8.86 -26.75 -9.55
C THR A 141 8.26 -25.37 -9.33
N PHE A 142 7.19 -25.04 -10.05
CA PHE A 142 6.50 -23.76 -9.93
C PHE A 142 5.80 -23.60 -8.57
N ASN A 143 5.25 -24.69 -8.01
CA ASN A 143 4.65 -24.68 -6.67
C ASN A 143 5.68 -24.40 -5.56
N ILE A 144 6.89 -24.97 -5.63
CA ILE A 144 7.95 -24.70 -4.64
C ILE A 144 8.37 -23.22 -4.69
N ILE A 145 8.50 -22.66 -5.89
CA ILE A 145 8.82 -21.25 -6.08
C ILE A 145 7.71 -20.37 -5.47
N ASN A 146 6.43 -20.66 -5.73
CA ASN A 146 5.32 -19.89 -5.16
C ASN A 146 5.30 -19.91 -3.63
N ILE A 147 5.45 -21.08 -3.02
CA ILE A 147 5.50 -21.20 -1.54
C ILE A 147 6.66 -20.36 -0.98
N SER A 148 7.81 -20.35 -1.66
CA SER A 148 8.95 -19.52 -1.26
C SER A 148 8.63 -18.03 -1.34
N VAL A 149 7.97 -17.58 -2.41
CA VAL A 149 7.52 -16.19 -2.57
C VAL A 149 6.47 -15.82 -1.52
N ASP A 150 5.52 -16.72 -1.19
CA ASP A 150 4.52 -16.54 -0.13
C ASP A 150 5.19 -16.30 1.23
N ILE A 151 6.14 -17.15 1.61
CA ILE A 151 6.85 -17.05 2.90
C ILE A 151 7.61 -15.73 2.99
N ILE A 152 8.32 -15.34 1.92
CA ILE A 152 9.02 -14.05 1.85
C ILE A 152 8.01 -12.91 2.01
N TYR A 153 6.94 -12.90 1.21
CA TYR A 153 5.93 -11.84 1.24
C TYR A 153 5.29 -11.68 2.62
N ILE A 154 4.88 -12.78 3.26
CA ILE A 154 4.30 -12.78 4.61
C ILE A 154 5.31 -12.25 5.63
N SER A 155 6.57 -12.69 5.57
CA SER A 155 7.61 -12.25 6.50
C SER A 155 7.85 -10.75 6.43
N PHE A 156 7.98 -10.20 5.22
CA PHE A 156 8.12 -8.76 5.00
C PHE A 156 6.87 -7.99 5.43
N THR A 157 5.67 -8.55 5.23
CA THR A 157 4.40 -7.94 5.64
C THR A 157 4.32 -7.81 7.16
N ILE A 158 4.68 -8.86 7.90
CA ILE A 158 4.71 -8.83 9.37
C ILE A 158 5.69 -7.75 9.86
N LEU A 159 6.89 -7.68 9.28
CA LEU A 159 7.87 -6.65 9.63
C LEU A 159 7.33 -5.23 9.33
N GLY A 160 6.70 -5.03 8.18
CA GLY A 160 6.06 -3.77 7.82
C GLY A 160 4.96 -3.35 8.80
N LEU A 161 4.10 -4.28 9.19
CA LEU A 161 3.02 -4.06 10.17
C LEU A 161 3.57 -3.68 11.54
N ILE A 162 4.62 -4.35 12.01
CA ILE A 162 5.32 -3.98 13.25
C ILE A 162 5.81 -2.52 13.16
N GLY A 163 6.36 -2.12 12.01
CA GLY A 163 6.77 -0.74 11.73
C GLY A 163 5.61 0.26 11.84
N VAL A 164 4.48 -0.04 11.22
CA VAL A 164 3.25 0.78 11.26
C VAL A 164 2.75 0.94 12.70
N VAL A 165 2.72 -0.14 13.48
CA VAL A 165 2.30 -0.11 14.89
C VAL A 165 3.20 0.81 15.71
N TYR A 166 4.53 0.65 15.62
CA TYR A 166 5.45 1.51 16.36
C TYR A 166 5.37 2.97 15.92
N TYR A 167 5.15 3.22 14.62
CA TYR A 167 4.94 4.56 14.09
C TYR A 167 3.67 5.18 14.68
N GLY A 168 2.55 4.47 14.65
CA GLY A 168 1.27 4.93 15.20
C GLY A 168 1.35 5.25 16.69
N ILE A 169 2.00 4.38 17.48
CA ILE A 169 2.23 4.62 18.92
C ILE A 169 3.09 5.87 19.14
N PHE A 170 4.13 6.08 18.32
CA PHE A 170 5.00 7.25 18.47
C PHE A 170 4.26 8.56 18.19
N VAL A 171 3.49 8.60 17.10
CA VAL A 171 2.63 9.75 16.74
C VAL A 171 1.59 10.02 17.83
N TYR A 172 0.94 8.97 18.33
CA TYR A 172 -0.04 9.09 19.41
C TYR A 172 0.56 9.77 20.65
N LYS A 173 1.79 9.39 21.04
CA LYS A 173 2.50 10.01 22.16
C LYS A 173 2.81 11.49 21.90
N ILE A 174 3.24 11.84 20.68
CA ILE A 174 3.44 13.25 20.28
C ILE A 174 2.12 14.03 20.42
N GLY A 175 1.01 13.48 19.93
CA GLY A 175 -0.31 14.11 20.02
C GLY A 175 -0.74 14.37 21.46
N LYS A 176 -0.50 13.41 22.36
CA LYS A 176 -0.75 13.59 23.80
C LYS A 176 0.10 14.70 24.40
N ASN A 177 1.40 14.75 24.09
CA ASN A 177 2.32 15.74 24.64
C ASN A 177 2.04 17.18 24.11
N THR A 178 1.38 17.29 22.97
CA THR A 178 1.06 18.58 22.32
C THR A 178 -0.41 19.00 22.46
N PHE A 179 -1.21 18.23 23.20
CA PHE A 179 -2.67 18.40 23.32
C PHE A 179 -3.39 18.46 21.96
N GLN A 180 -2.83 17.82 20.93
CA GLN A 180 -3.42 17.79 19.59
C GLN A 180 -4.21 16.51 19.35
N ASN A 181 -5.52 16.58 19.57
CA ASN A 181 -6.46 15.46 19.36
C ASN A 181 -6.39 14.88 17.93
N VAL A 182 -6.07 15.70 16.92
CA VAL A 182 -5.91 15.25 15.53
C VAL A 182 -4.73 14.30 15.37
N LEU A 183 -3.59 14.57 16.04
CA LEU A 183 -2.42 13.67 16.01
C LEU A 183 -2.66 12.40 16.83
N VAL A 184 -3.38 12.51 17.94
CA VAL A 184 -3.79 11.34 18.74
C VAL A 184 -4.64 10.40 17.89
N ALA A 185 -5.69 10.93 17.24
CA ALA A 185 -6.54 10.17 16.33
C ALA A 185 -5.76 9.63 15.13
N GLY A 186 -4.87 10.44 14.55
CA GLY A 186 -3.99 10.03 13.45
C GLY A 186 -3.08 8.87 13.81
N GLY A 187 -2.50 8.86 15.02
CA GLY A 187 -1.66 7.75 15.50
C GLY A 187 -2.44 6.44 15.70
N ILE A 188 -3.67 6.50 16.22
CA ILE A 188 -4.55 5.32 16.37
C ILE A 188 -4.99 4.81 14.99
N LEU A 189 -5.48 5.72 14.15
CA LEU A 189 -5.97 5.38 12.82
C LEU A 189 -4.85 4.93 11.90
N LEU A 190 -3.59 5.29 12.14
CA LEU A 190 -2.47 4.75 11.38
C LEU A 190 -2.35 3.23 11.55
N ILE A 191 -2.71 2.70 12.72
CA ILE A 191 -2.63 1.26 13.03
C ILE A 191 -3.80 0.49 12.39
N ILE A 192 -5.01 1.04 12.50
CA ILE A 192 -6.24 0.39 12.04
C ILE A 192 -6.47 0.61 10.54
N TYR A 193 -6.22 1.83 10.08
CA TYR A 193 -6.48 2.26 8.72
C TYR A 193 -5.42 3.27 8.24
N PRO A 194 -4.23 2.77 7.83
CA PRO A 194 -3.03 3.59 7.60
C PRO A 194 -3.23 4.81 6.71
N PHE A 195 -4.15 4.74 5.76
CA PHE A 195 -4.47 5.83 4.85
C PHE A 195 -5.09 7.04 5.58
N ILE A 196 -6.18 6.82 6.32
CA ILE A 196 -6.85 7.89 7.08
C ILE A 196 -5.91 8.40 8.17
N GLY A 197 -5.18 7.49 8.82
CA GLY A 197 -4.16 7.84 9.80
C GLY A 197 -3.10 8.80 9.24
N ALA A 198 -2.55 8.51 8.07
CA ALA A 198 -1.54 9.36 7.43
C ALA A 198 -2.05 10.77 7.07
N ILE A 199 -3.29 10.88 6.59
CA ILE A 199 -3.92 12.17 6.31
C ILE A 199 -4.08 13.00 7.59
N LEU A 200 -4.57 12.37 8.67
CA LEU A 200 -4.73 13.04 9.95
C LEU A 200 -3.39 13.45 10.56
N ILE A 201 -2.38 12.59 10.46
CA ILE A 201 -1.00 12.92 10.86
C ILE A 201 -0.57 14.17 10.13
N TYR A 202 -0.67 14.18 8.80
CA TYR A 202 -0.31 15.35 7.99
C TYR A 202 -1.03 16.64 8.44
N ILE A 203 -2.35 16.58 8.63
CA ILE A 203 -3.15 17.73 9.09
C ILE A 203 -2.67 18.20 10.47
N GLY A 204 -2.39 17.28 11.38
CA GLY A 204 -1.85 17.58 12.70
C GLY A 204 -0.49 18.26 12.65
N LEU A 205 0.45 17.72 11.85
CA LEU A 205 1.78 18.31 11.67
C LEU A 205 1.71 19.72 11.06
N LYS A 206 0.81 19.94 10.10
CA LYS A 206 0.59 21.27 9.49
C LYS A 206 0.06 22.30 10.49
N ARG A 207 -0.72 21.87 11.48
CA ARG A 207 -1.19 22.75 12.56
C ARG A 207 -0.04 23.08 13.52
N LEU A 208 0.78 22.09 13.88
CA LEU A 208 1.98 22.32 14.72
C LEU A 208 3.00 23.26 14.08
N SER A 209 3.20 23.20 12.76
CA SER A 209 4.19 24.06 12.10
C SER A 209 3.81 25.54 12.05
N LYS A 210 2.59 25.90 12.45
CA LYS A 210 2.10 27.29 12.52
C LYS A 210 2.12 27.87 13.94
N MET A 211 2.49 27.08 14.93
CA MET A 211 2.65 27.47 16.34
C MET A 211 4.13 27.68 16.65
#